data_AF-A0A1Y5TIP2-F1
#
_entry.id   AF-A0A1Y5TIP2-F1
#
_cell.length_a   1.000
_cell.length_b   1.000
_cell.length_c   1.000
_cell.angle_alpha   90.00
_cell.angle_beta   90.00
_cell.angle_gamma   90.00
#
_symmetry.space_group_name_H-M   'P 1'
#
loop_
_entity.id
_entity.type
_entity.pdbx_description
1 polymer ?
#
loop_
_entity_poly.entity_id
_entity_poly.type
_entity_poly.pdbx_seq_one_letter_code
_entity_poly.pdbx_strand_id
1 'polypeptide(L)' 'MAKPTTIKIRLNSTADTGHFYVTKKNARTMTEKMSIRKFDPVARKHVEYKEGKIK' A
#
# COMPACT_ATOMS: atom_id res chain seq x y z
N MET A 1 7.29 18.79 16.32
CA MET A 1 6.95 17.38 16.65
C MET A 1 7.51 16.47 15.56
N ALA A 2 8.46 15.59 15.88
CA ALA A 2 9.09 14.74 14.87
C ALA A 2 8.07 13.70 14.35
N LYS A 3 7.85 13.65 13.04
CA LYS A 3 7.01 12.61 12.43
C LYS A 3 7.67 11.24 12.68
N PRO A 4 6.88 10.21 13.03
CA PRO A 4 7.41 8.86 13.23
C PRO A 4 8.10 8.38 11.95
N THR A 5 9.27 7.77 12.10
CA THR A 5 10.10 7.32 10.96
C THR A 5 9.38 6.27 10.14
N THR A 6 8.61 5.39 10.78
CA THR A 6 7.84 4.32 10.13
C THR A 6 6.35 4.56 10.27
N ILE A 7 5.65 4.58 9.15
CA ILE A 7 4.19 4.70 9.07
C ILE A 7 3.59 3.38 8.57
N LYS A 8 2.42 3.00 9.08
CA LYS A 8 1.63 1.91 8.48
C LYS A 8 0.82 2.51 7.32
N ILE A 9 0.86 1.84 6.18
CA ILE A 9 0.13 2.21 4.97
C ILE A 9 -0.72 1.04 4.49
N ARG A 10 -1.81 1.34 3.78
CA ARG A 10 -2.56 0.33 3.03
C ARG A 10 -2.04 0.33 1.59
N LEU A 11 -2.01 -0.84 0.99
CA LEU A 11 -1.79 -1.05 -0.42
C LEU A 11 -3.14 -1.50 -0.97
N ASN A 12 -3.79 -0.64 -1.74
CA ASN A 12 -5.11 -0.90 -2.32
C ASN A 12 -4.95 -1.53 -3.70
N SER A 13 -5.69 -2.60 -3.96
CA SER A 13 -5.72 -3.25 -5.28
C SER A 13 -6.29 -2.30 -6.33
N THR A 14 -5.67 -2.23 -7.51
CA THR A 14 -6.24 -1.52 -8.68
C THR A 14 -7.32 -2.34 -9.40
N ALA A 15 -7.66 -3.53 -8.91
CA ALA A 15 -8.72 -4.37 -9.49
C ALA A 15 -10.12 -4.04 -8.95
N ASP A 16 -10.26 -2.98 -8.14
CA ASP A 16 -11.52 -2.54 -7.52
C ASP A 16 -12.26 -3.62 -6.71
N THR A 17 -11.53 -4.64 -6.26
CA THR A 17 -12.06 -5.78 -5.47
C THR A 17 -12.29 -5.45 -4.00
N GLY A 18 -11.86 -4.26 -3.55
CA GLY A 18 -11.84 -3.88 -2.14
C GLY A 18 -10.73 -4.56 -1.32
N HIS A 19 -9.92 -5.43 -1.93
CA HIS A 19 -8.81 -6.08 -1.24
C HIS A 19 -7.64 -5.11 -1.02
N PHE A 20 -7.08 -5.12 0.20
CA PHE A 20 -5.90 -4.33 0.53
C PHE A 20 -4.91 -5.11 1.41
N TYR A 21 -3.63 -4.82 1.24
CA TYR A 21 -2.58 -5.26 2.15
C TYR A 21 -2.21 -4.14 3.12
N VAL A 22 -1.74 -4.49 4.31
CA VAL A 22 -1.13 -3.54 5.25
C VAL A 22 0.37 -3.75 5.25
N THR A 23 1.12 -2.67 5.07
CA THR A 23 2.58 -2.69 5.18
C THR A 23 3.10 -1.50 5.97
N LYS A 24 4.38 -1.56 6.34
CA LYS A 24 5.11 -0.45 6.96
C LYS A 24 5.95 0.23 5.88
N LYS A 25 5.99 1.55 5.89
CA LYS A 25 6.82 2.38 5.00
C LYS A 25 7.62 3.37 5.84
N ASN A 26 8.87 3.59 5.48
CA ASN A 26 9.67 4.64 6.09
C ASN A 26 9.35 5.97 5.40
N ALA A 27 8.70 6.89 6.12
CA ALA A 27 8.25 8.16 5.57
C ALA A 27 9.40 9.16 5.30
N ARG A 28 10.62 8.87 5.80
CA ARG A 28 11.81 9.72 5.60
C ARG A 28 12.59 9.34 4.35
N THR A 29 12.73 8.05 4.07
CA THR A 29 13.49 7.56 2.91
C THR A 29 12.62 7.35 1.69
N MET A 30 11.35 6.98 1.86
CA MET A 30 10.40 6.78 0.77
C MET A 30 9.33 7.86 0.84
N THR A 31 9.54 8.94 0.11
CA THR A 31 8.63 10.10 0.07
C THR A 31 7.49 9.91 -0.94
N GLU A 32 7.75 9.23 -2.04
CA GLU A 32 6.78 8.98 -3.12
C GLU A 32 5.77 7.88 -2.80
N LYS A 33 4.64 7.84 -3.51
CA LYS A 33 3.62 6.80 -3.35
C LYS A 33 4.16 5.46 -3.84
N MET A 34 4.05 4.44 -2.99
CA MET A 34 4.45 3.09 -3.32
C MET A 34 3.46 2.44 -4.29
N SER A 35 3.97 1.90 -5.40
CA SER A 35 3.25 0.98 -6.29
C SER A 35 3.99 -0.36 -6.36
N ILE A 36 3.28 -1.46 -6.11
CA ILE A 36 3.86 -2.81 -6.12
C ILE A 36 2.89 -3.75 -6.82
N ARG A 37 3.38 -4.65 -7.67
CA ARG A 37 2.57 -5.76 -8.18
C ARG A 37 2.46 -6.87 -7.14
N LYS A 38 1.24 -7.16 -6.70
CA LYS A 38 0.95 -8.28 -5.78
C LYS A 38 -0.23 -9.08 -6.28
N PHE A 39 -0.36 -10.29 -5.77
CA PHE A 39 -1.52 -11.14 -6.04
C PHE A 39 -2.76 -10.56 -5.37
N ASP A 40 -3.85 -10.43 -6.13
CA ASP A 40 -5.18 -10.16 -5.58
C ASP A 40 -5.95 -11.48 -5.46
N PRO A 41 -6.34 -11.92 -4.26
CA PRO A 41 -7.05 -13.19 -4.07
C PRO A 41 -8.48 -13.18 -4.63
N VAL A 42 -9.08 -12.00 -4.78
CA VAL A 42 -10.44 -11.85 -5.32
C VAL A 42 -10.39 -11.86 -6.84
N ALA A 43 -9.48 -11.10 -7.44
CA ALA A 43 -9.30 -11.07 -8.91
C ALA A 43 -8.48 -12.27 -9.45
N ARG A 44 -7.86 -13.05 -8.55
CA ARG A 44 -7.01 -14.23 -8.83
C ARG A 44 -5.87 -13.97 -9.82
N LYS A 45 -5.31 -12.76 -9.80
CA LYS A 45 -4.22 -12.35 -10.68
C LYS A 45 -3.30 -11.34 -10.00
N HIS A 46 -2.09 -11.19 -10.52
CA HIS A 46 -1.15 -10.16 -10.06
C HIS A 46 -1.53 -8.81 -10.66
N VAL A 47 -1.98 -7.91 -9.79
CA VAL A 47 -2.37 -6.54 -10.15
C VAL A 47 -1.46 -5.55 -9.46
N GLU A 48 -1.49 -4.32 -9.93
CA GLU A 48 -0.80 -3.24 -9.27
C GLU A 48 -1.56 -2.87 -7.98
N TYR A 49 -0.81 -2.59 -6.93
CA TYR A 49 -1.33 -2.10 -5.67
C TYR A 49 -0.77 -0.71 -5.41
N LYS A 50 -1.64 0.24 -5.08
CA LYS A 50 -1.29 1.65 -4.85
C LYS A 50 -1.41 2.00 -3.38
N GLU A 51 -0.49 2.84 -2.90
CA GLU A 51 -0.49 3.34 -1.53
C GLU A 51 -1.75 4.16 -1.20
N GLY A 52 -2.46 3.74 -0.16
CA GLY A 52 -3.58 4.42 0.46
C GLY A 52 -3.32 4.69 1.95
N LYS A 53 -4.03 5.69 2.49
CA LYS A 53 -3.95 6.02 3.92
C LYS A 53 -4.72 4.99 4.74
N ILE A 54 -4.15 4.62 5.89
CA ILE A 54 -4.92 3.99 6.95
C ILE A 54 -5.80 5.07 7.57
N LYS A 55 -7.12 4.87 7.53
CA LYS A 55 -8.05 5.54 8.44
C LYS A 55 -8.02 4.82 9.78
#